data_AF-Q8VD41-F1
#
_entry.id   AF-Q8VD41-F1
#
_cell.length_a   1.000
_cell.length_b   1.000
_cell.length_c   1.000
_cell.angle_alpha   90.00
_cell.angle_beta   90.00
_cell.angle_gamma   90.00
#
_symmetry.space_group_name_H-M   'P 1'
#
loop_
_entity.id
_entity.type
_entity.pdbx_description
1 polymer ?
#
loop_
_entity_poly.entity_id
_entity_poly.type
_entity_poly.pdbx_seq_one_letter_code
_entity_poly.pdbx_strand_id
1 'polypeptide(L)'
;HMSIMRMRIHSNLTKKRVILLILLVWAIAIFMGAVPTLGWNCLCNISTCSSLAPIYSRSYLIFWTVSNLVAFFIMVVVYLRIYMYVKRKTNVLSSHTSGSISRRRAPMKLMKTVMTVLGAFVVCWTPGLVVLLLDGLNCTQCGVQHVKRWFLLLALLNSVMNPIIYSYKDEDMYSTMKKMICFWQESNPERQPS
;
A
#
# COMPACT_ATOMS: atom_id res chain seq x y z
N HIS A 1 8.76 -40.35 -15.67
CA HIS A 1 7.49 -40.06 -14.97
C HIS A 1 7.68 -39.16 -13.72
N MET A 2 8.54 -38.13 -13.79
CA MET A 2 8.93 -37.25 -12.66
C MET A 2 9.11 -35.80 -13.11
N SER A 3 8.04 -35.18 -13.61
CA SER A 3 8.03 -33.75 -13.99
C SER A 3 6.72 -33.02 -13.64
N ILE A 4 5.84 -33.62 -12.84
CA ILE A 4 4.48 -33.09 -12.58
C ILE A 4 4.34 -32.34 -11.24
N MET A 5 5.37 -32.33 -10.38
CA MET A 5 5.27 -31.74 -9.02
C MET A 5 6.29 -30.64 -8.70
N ARG A 6 6.68 -29.80 -9.66
CA ARG A 6 7.23 -28.46 -9.36
C ARG A 6 6.31 -27.40 -9.93
N MET A 7 5.84 -26.50 -9.06
CA MET A 7 4.99 -25.35 -9.33
C MET A 7 3.48 -25.61 -9.56
N ARG A 8 2.78 -26.01 -8.50
CA ARG A 8 1.32 -25.75 -8.39
C ARG A 8 0.99 -24.79 -7.24
N ILE A 9 1.79 -23.72 -7.13
CA ILE A 9 1.44 -22.53 -6.32
C ILE A 9 0.97 -21.38 -7.24
N HIS A 10 1.14 -21.50 -8.56
CA HIS A 10 0.85 -20.45 -9.53
C HIS A 10 -0.13 -20.90 -10.64
N SER A 11 -1.21 -21.63 -10.29
CA SER A 11 -2.13 -22.21 -11.30
C SER A 11 -3.56 -21.65 -11.28
N ASN A 12 -3.95 -20.83 -10.30
CA ASN A 12 -5.33 -20.29 -10.22
C ASN A 12 -5.46 -18.80 -10.60
N LEU A 13 -4.34 -18.10 -10.77
CA LEU A 13 -4.27 -16.75 -11.31
C LEU A 13 -3.67 -16.83 -12.72
N THR A 14 -4.48 -17.17 -13.71
CA THR A 14 -4.08 -17.08 -15.11
C THR A 14 -3.67 -15.64 -15.42
N LYS A 15 -2.60 -15.44 -16.19
CA LYS A 15 -2.12 -14.09 -16.60
C LYS A 15 -3.27 -13.20 -17.11
N LYS A 16 -4.23 -13.79 -17.85
CA LYS A 16 -5.47 -13.13 -18.30
C LYS A 16 -6.33 -12.58 -17.16
N ARG A 17 -6.52 -13.34 -16.07
CA ARG A 17 -7.27 -12.89 -14.88
C ARG A 17 -6.54 -11.76 -14.16
N VAL A 18 -5.21 -11.84 -14.05
CA VAL A 18 -4.40 -10.76 -13.42
C VAL A 18 -4.52 -9.47 -14.22
N ILE A 19 -4.38 -9.55 -15.55
CA ILE A 19 -4.55 -8.38 -16.44
C ILE A 19 -5.96 -7.80 -16.31
N LEU A 20 -6.99 -8.65 -16.32
CA LEU A 20 -8.37 -8.20 -16.15
C LEU A 20 -8.61 -7.52 -14.81
N LEU A 21 -8.07 -8.06 -13.71
CA LEU A 21 -8.14 -7.43 -12.38
C LEU A 21 -7.43 -6.07 -12.36
N ILE A 22 -6.26 -5.95 -12.99
CA ILE A 22 -5.54 -4.67 -13.10
C ILE A 22 -6.38 -3.64 -13.87
N LEU A 23 -6.95 -4.02 -15.02
CA LEU A 23 -7.80 -3.13 -15.82
C LEU A 23 -9.05 -2.68 -15.04
N LEU A 24 -9.68 -3.60 -14.28
CA LEU A 24 -10.82 -3.25 -13.42
C LEU A 24 -10.43 -2.24 -12.34
N VAL A 25 -9.28 -2.41 -11.69
CA VAL A 25 -8.79 -1.47 -10.67
C VAL A 25 -8.56 -0.09 -11.27
N TRP A 26 -7.93 -0.02 -12.45
CA TRP A 26 -7.75 1.25 -13.17
C TRP A 26 -9.07 1.90 -13.56
N ALA A 27 -10.02 1.13 -14.08
CA ALA A 27 -11.34 1.63 -14.45
C ALA A 27 -12.08 2.22 -13.25
N ILE A 28 -12.07 1.54 -12.10
CA ILE A 28 -12.70 2.03 -10.86
C ILE A 28 -12.00 3.31 -10.37
N ALA A 29 -10.67 3.37 -10.44
CA ALA A 29 -9.90 4.55 -10.04
C ALA A 29 -10.23 5.77 -10.91
N ILE A 30 -10.28 5.59 -12.23
CA ILE A 30 -10.64 6.64 -13.18
C ILE A 30 -12.08 7.10 -12.94
N PHE A 31 -13.01 6.16 -12.78
CA PHE A 31 -14.41 6.47 -12.51
C PHE A 31 -14.56 7.29 -11.23
N MET A 32 -13.97 6.83 -10.12
CA MET A 32 -14.02 7.55 -8.85
C MET A 32 -13.37 8.94 -8.94
N GLY A 33 -12.28 9.08 -9.70
CA GLY A 33 -11.64 10.38 -9.94
C GLY A 33 -12.49 11.32 -10.82
N ALA A 34 -13.33 10.77 -11.70
CA ALA A 34 -14.23 11.52 -12.56
C ALA A 34 -15.56 11.91 -11.89
N VAL A 35 -16.00 11.20 -10.85
CA VAL A 35 -17.26 11.49 -10.12
C VAL A 35 -17.37 12.97 -9.66
N PRO A 36 -16.32 13.60 -9.10
CA PRO A 36 -16.34 15.03 -8.77
C PRO A 36 -16.45 15.95 -9.99
N THR A 37 -15.86 15.58 -11.13
CA THR A 37 -15.98 16.34 -12.38
C THR A 37 -17.35 16.20 -13.05
N LEU A 38 -18.08 15.12 -12.76
CA LEU A 38 -19.40 14.81 -13.34
C LEU A 38 -20.59 15.42 -12.57
N GLY A 39 -20.35 16.16 -11.48
CA GLY A 39 -21.40 16.93 -10.80
C GLY A 39 -21.49 16.78 -9.29
N TRP A 40 -20.70 15.88 -8.66
CA TRP A 40 -20.56 15.83 -7.19
C TRP A 40 -19.51 16.81 -6.66
N ASN A 41 -19.53 18.02 -7.20
CA ASN A 41 -18.65 19.12 -6.83
C ASN A 41 -19.40 20.20 -6.05
N CYS A 42 -18.64 21.06 -5.36
CA CYS A 42 -19.20 22.15 -4.57
C CYS A 42 -19.26 23.48 -5.36
N LEU A 43 -19.08 23.44 -6.69
CA LEU A 43 -19.02 24.60 -7.59
C LEU A 43 -20.30 25.47 -7.54
N CYS A 44 -21.46 24.86 -7.36
CA CYS A 44 -22.74 25.57 -7.27
C CYS A 44 -23.14 25.94 -5.82
N ASN A 45 -22.41 25.50 -4.79
CA ASN A 45 -22.77 25.74 -3.38
C ASN A 45 -21.52 25.83 -2.48
N ILE A 46 -20.86 26.99 -2.52
CA ILE A 46 -19.57 27.29 -1.86
C ILE A 46 -19.56 26.95 -0.35
N SER A 47 -20.71 27.00 0.33
CA SER A 47 -20.85 26.68 1.76
C SER A 47 -20.53 25.20 2.10
N THR A 48 -20.53 24.31 1.10
CA THR A 48 -20.28 22.87 1.25
C THR A 48 -18.89 22.44 0.81
N CYS A 49 -18.03 23.39 0.41
CA CYS A 49 -16.67 23.08 -0.03
C CYS A 49 -15.75 22.65 1.12
N SER A 50 -14.87 21.70 0.82
CA SER A 50 -13.79 21.28 1.72
C SER A 50 -12.69 22.34 1.82
N SER A 51 -12.10 22.50 3.01
CA SER A 51 -11.02 23.46 3.23
C SER A 51 -9.66 22.92 2.78
N LEU A 52 -9.49 21.59 2.70
CA LEU A 52 -8.29 20.95 2.14
C LEU A 52 -8.31 20.85 0.62
N ALA A 53 -9.46 20.61 0.01
CA ALA A 53 -9.60 20.40 -1.42
C ALA A 53 -10.78 21.22 -1.99
N PRO A 54 -10.57 22.50 -2.36
CA PRO A 54 -11.65 23.44 -2.72
C PRO A 54 -12.44 23.07 -3.99
N ILE A 55 -12.06 22.01 -4.71
CA ILE A 55 -12.74 21.48 -5.90
C ILE A 55 -13.71 20.33 -5.53
N TYR A 56 -13.54 19.71 -4.35
CA TYR A 56 -14.29 18.53 -3.93
C TYR A 56 -15.34 18.86 -2.88
N SER A 57 -16.51 18.24 -2.99
CA SER A 57 -17.57 18.32 -1.98
C SER A 57 -17.21 17.51 -0.73
N ARG A 58 -17.59 18.01 0.45
CA ARG A 58 -17.33 17.31 1.73
C ARG A 58 -17.99 15.94 1.79
N SER A 59 -19.20 15.79 1.23
CA SER A 59 -19.92 14.52 1.16
C SER A 59 -19.16 13.46 0.34
N TYR A 60 -18.60 13.84 -0.81
CA TYR A 60 -17.74 12.95 -1.60
C TYR A 60 -16.47 12.56 -0.83
N LEU A 61 -15.80 13.52 -0.19
CA LEU A 61 -14.59 13.21 0.59
C LEU A 61 -14.87 12.29 1.77
N ILE A 62 -16.00 12.47 2.48
CA ILE A 62 -16.42 11.56 3.55
C ILE A 62 -16.68 10.17 2.98
N PHE A 63 -17.46 10.06 1.91
CA PHE A 63 -17.76 8.77 1.28
C PHE A 63 -16.48 8.04 0.82
N TRP A 64 -15.60 8.75 0.13
CA TRP A 64 -14.31 8.24 -0.34
C TRP A 64 -13.45 7.76 0.82
N THR A 65 -13.31 8.59 1.86
CA THR A 65 -12.45 8.33 3.01
C THR A 65 -12.97 7.16 3.84
N VAL A 66 -14.28 7.11 4.11
CA VAL A 66 -14.92 6.01 4.86
C VAL A 66 -14.80 4.69 4.08
N SER A 67 -15.08 4.70 2.78
CA SER A 67 -14.92 3.52 1.91
C SER A 67 -13.47 3.01 1.92
N ASN A 68 -12.49 3.91 1.86
CA ASN A 68 -11.07 3.56 1.91
C ASN A 68 -10.64 2.97 3.27
N LEU A 69 -11.11 3.55 4.37
CA LEU A 69 -10.89 3.03 5.73
C LEU A 69 -11.48 1.62 5.91
N VAL A 70 -12.70 1.39 5.39
CA VAL A 70 -13.32 0.06 5.40
C VAL A 70 -12.49 -0.93 4.58
N ALA A 71 -12.00 -0.53 3.40
CA ALA A 71 -11.13 -1.38 2.58
C ALA A 71 -9.84 -1.76 3.33
N PHE A 72 -9.19 -0.82 4.02
CA PHE A 72 -8.03 -1.11 4.85
C PHE A 72 -8.34 -2.04 6.01
N PHE A 73 -9.47 -1.85 6.68
CA PHE A 73 -9.90 -2.72 7.75
C PHE A 73 -10.11 -4.16 7.26
N ILE A 74 -10.81 -4.35 6.13
CA ILE A 74 -11.01 -5.66 5.51
C ILE A 74 -9.68 -6.31 5.17
N MET A 75 -8.76 -5.56 4.54
CA MET A 75 -7.43 -6.04 4.20
C MET A 75 -6.70 -6.54 5.45
N VAL A 76 -6.62 -5.73 6.51
CA VAL A 76 -5.97 -6.11 7.77
C VAL A 76 -6.58 -7.38 8.37
N VAL A 77 -7.91 -7.48 8.43
CA VAL A 77 -8.61 -8.67 8.95
C VAL A 77 -8.27 -9.92 8.14
N VAL A 78 -8.33 -9.85 6.81
CA VAL A 78 -8.02 -10.98 5.93
C VAL A 78 -6.57 -11.43 6.12
N TYR A 79 -5.61 -10.50 6.14
CA TYR A 79 -4.20 -10.86 6.32
C TYR A 79 -3.90 -11.41 7.72
N LEU A 80 -4.52 -10.86 8.77
CA LEU A 80 -4.41 -11.41 10.13
C LEU A 80 -4.99 -12.82 10.20
N ARG A 81 -6.15 -13.07 9.58
CA ARG A 81 -6.76 -14.40 9.51
C ARG A 81 -5.83 -15.40 8.80
N ILE A 82 -5.27 -15.03 7.65
CA ILE A 82 -4.33 -15.89 6.92
C ILE A 82 -3.05 -16.11 7.75
N TYR A 83 -2.50 -15.06 8.38
CA TYR A 83 -1.30 -15.16 9.22
C TYR A 83 -1.54 -16.10 10.41
N MET A 84 -2.65 -15.93 11.13
CA MET A 84 -3.04 -16.81 12.23
C MET A 84 -3.25 -18.26 11.76
N TYR A 85 -3.91 -18.47 10.63
CA TYR A 85 -4.12 -19.79 10.05
C TYR A 85 -2.79 -20.49 9.75
N VAL A 86 -1.86 -19.79 9.10
CA VAL A 86 -0.53 -20.30 8.77
C VAL A 86 0.29 -20.56 10.04
N LYS A 87 0.27 -19.65 11.02
CA LYS A 87 0.99 -19.81 12.29
C LYS A 87 0.47 -21.00 13.09
N ARG A 88 -0.86 -21.19 13.18
CA ARG A 88 -1.47 -22.37 13.81
C ARG A 88 -1.03 -23.66 13.12
N LYS A 89 -1.10 -23.75 11.79
CA LYS A 89 -0.64 -24.93 11.04
C LYS A 89 0.87 -25.16 11.11
N THR A 90 1.65 -24.13 11.40
CA THR A 90 3.11 -24.24 11.59
C THR A 90 3.47 -24.72 12.99
N ASN A 91 2.81 -24.20 14.03
CA ASN A 91 3.03 -24.63 15.41
C ASN A 91 2.61 -26.09 15.63
N VAL A 92 1.46 -26.51 15.09
CA VAL A 92 0.96 -27.89 15.23
C VAL A 92 1.86 -28.91 14.54
N LEU A 93 2.53 -28.56 13.43
CA LEU A 93 3.35 -29.51 12.67
C LEU A 93 4.85 -29.48 13.03
N SER A 94 5.29 -28.52 13.83
CA SER A 94 6.71 -28.40 14.23
C SER A 94 7.14 -29.44 15.27
N SER A 95 6.20 -30.18 15.88
CA SER A 95 6.51 -31.23 16.86
C SER A 95 7.04 -32.54 16.24
N HIS A 96 6.87 -32.78 14.92
CA HIS A 96 7.16 -34.11 14.34
C HIS A 96 7.98 -34.15 13.04
N THR A 97 8.45 -33.04 12.45
CA THR A 97 9.25 -33.15 11.19
C THR A 97 10.22 -31.98 10.93
N SER A 98 11.50 -32.13 11.27
CA SER A 98 12.57 -31.14 10.98
C SER A 98 12.73 -30.83 9.47
N GLY A 99 12.46 -31.78 8.58
CA GLY A 99 12.58 -31.58 7.12
C GLY A 99 11.49 -30.68 6.49
N SER A 100 10.32 -30.55 7.13
CA SER A 100 9.20 -29.74 6.62
C SER A 100 9.39 -28.23 6.88
N ILE A 101 10.23 -27.89 7.87
CA ILE A 101 10.46 -26.51 8.33
C ILE A 101 11.14 -25.66 7.24
N SER A 102 12.10 -26.22 6.50
CA SER A 102 12.80 -25.50 5.42
C SER A 102 11.86 -25.12 4.26
N ARG A 103 11.00 -26.06 3.82
CA ARG A 103 10.01 -25.83 2.74
C ARG A 103 8.95 -24.78 3.11
N ARG A 104 8.63 -24.63 4.41
CA ARG A 104 7.68 -23.63 4.94
C ARG A 104 8.29 -22.25 5.14
N ARG A 105 9.62 -22.15 5.26
CA ARG A 105 10.32 -20.89 5.52
C ARG A 105 10.14 -19.89 4.37
N ALA A 106 10.16 -20.34 3.12
CA ALA A 106 9.97 -19.48 1.94
C ALA A 106 8.58 -18.82 1.87
N PRO A 107 7.44 -19.55 1.96
CA PRO A 107 6.12 -18.92 1.96
C PRO A 107 5.88 -18.06 3.21
N MET A 108 6.43 -18.42 4.38
CA MET A 108 6.34 -17.59 5.58
C MET A 108 7.14 -16.28 5.48
N LYS A 109 8.32 -16.30 4.85
CA LYS A 109 9.09 -15.09 4.54
C LYS A 109 8.29 -14.17 3.62
N LEU A 110 7.71 -14.69 2.55
CA LEU A 110 6.86 -13.92 1.63
C LEU A 110 5.62 -13.34 2.34
N MET A 111 4.95 -14.11 3.19
CA MET A 111 3.79 -13.65 3.96
C MET A 111 4.17 -12.53 4.93
N LYS A 112 5.26 -12.70 5.69
CA LYS A 112 5.77 -11.69 6.62
C LYS A 112 6.14 -10.41 5.88
N THR A 113 6.73 -10.57 4.70
CA THR A 113 6.97 -9.51 3.75
C THR A 113 5.66 -8.77 3.41
N VAL A 114 4.67 -9.44 2.84
CA VAL A 114 3.40 -8.80 2.47
C VAL A 114 2.76 -8.07 3.66
N MET A 115 2.80 -8.67 4.85
CA MET A 115 2.29 -8.05 6.08
C MET A 115 3.02 -6.76 6.47
N THR A 116 4.36 -6.72 6.36
CA THR A 116 5.12 -5.49 6.62
C THR A 116 4.83 -4.40 5.59
N VAL A 117 4.68 -4.74 4.29
CA VAL A 117 4.33 -3.74 3.25
C VAL A 117 2.99 -3.11 3.58
N LEU A 118 1.98 -3.96 3.76
CA LEU A 118 0.61 -3.51 3.95
C LEU A 118 0.42 -2.78 5.28
N GLY A 119 1.11 -3.23 6.34
CA GLY A 119 1.10 -2.54 7.63
C GLY A 119 1.72 -1.14 7.53
N ALA A 120 2.87 -1.00 6.87
CA ALA A 120 3.49 0.30 6.64
C ALA A 120 2.59 1.22 5.81
N PHE A 121 1.93 0.67 4.78
CA PHE A 121 0.96 1.40 3.96
C PHE A 121 -0.23 1.88 4.80
N VAL A 122 -0.85 1.02 5.60
CA VAL A 122 -1.97 1.43 6.46
C VAL A 122 -1.53 2.50 7.46
N VAL A 123 -0.37 2.34 8.11
CA VAL A 123 0.13 3.33 9.08
C VAL A 123 0.45 4.67 8.42
N CYS A 124 0.98 4.69 7.20
CA CYS A 124 1.25 5.95 6.51
C CYS A 124 -0.02 6.61 5.95
N TRP A 125 -1.05 5.85 5.58
CA TRP A 125 -2.28 6.42 5.02
C TRP A 125 -3.34 6.79 6.07
N THR A 126 -3.42 6.05 7.19
CA THR A 126 -4.43 6.28 8.24
C THR A 126 -4.46 7.72 8.77
N PRO A 127 -3.34 8.38 9.11
CA PRO A 127 -3.38 9.76 9.59
C PRO A 127 -3.94 10.73 8.53
N GLY A 128 -3.58 10.52 7.26
CA GLY A 128 -4.12 11.32 6.16
C GLY A 128 -5.63 11.15 6.00
N LEU A 129 -6.11 9.91 6.03
CA LEU A 129 -7.55 9.60 5.94
C LEU A 129 -8.33 10.17 7.13
N VAL A 130 -7.81 10.06 8.36
CA VAL A 130 -8.46 10.63 9.54
C VAL A 130 -8.58 12.15 9.44
N VAL A 131 -7.56 12.83 8.92
CA VAL A 131 -7.59 14.28 8.70
C VAL A 131 -8.60 14.67 7.61
N LEU A 132 -8.64 13.92 6.51
CA LEU A 132 -9.65 14.12 5.45
C LEU A 132 -11.07 13.96 6.00
N LEU A 133 -11.29 12.99 6.89
CA LEU A 133 -12.58 12.78 7.54
C LEU A 133 -12.94 13.96 8.45
N LEU A 134 -12.00 14.45 9.26
CA LEU A 134 -12.21 15.60 10.17
C LEU A 134 -12.53 16.90 9.41
N ASP A 135 -11.91 17.10 8.24
CA ASP A 135 -12.24 18.22 7.35
C ASP A 135 -13.63 18.07 6.72
N GLY A 136 -13.98 16.86 6.28
CA GLY A 136 -15.34 16.55 5.81
C GLY A 136 -16.42 16.86 6.86
N LEU A 137 -16.12 16.58 8.14
CA LEU A 137 -17.01 16.83 9.29
C LEU A 137 -17.06 18.29 9.76
N ASN A 138 -16.34 19.20 9.08
CA ASN A 138 -16.34 20.64 9.36
C ASN A 138 -15.78 21.03 10.75
N CYS A 139 -14.77 20.32 11.26
CA CYS A 139 -14.09 20.71 12.50
C CYS A 139 -13.15 21.91 12.25
N THR A 140 -13.65 23.13 12.44
CA THR A 140 -12.86 24.38 12.29
C THR A 140 -11.90 24.63 13.46
N GLN A 141 -12.16 24.09 14.64
CA GLN A 141 -11.30 24.25 15.83
C GLN A 141 -10.09 23.29 15.86
N CYS A 142 -10.02 22.33 14.94
CA CYS A 142 -8.99 21.29 14.94
C CYS A 142 -7.62 21.76 14.38
N GLY A 143 -7.42 23.05 14.06
CA GLY A 143 -6.13 23.55 13.56
C GLY A 143 -5.75 23.04 12.17
N VAL A 144 -6.76 22.76 11.32
CA VAL A 144 -6.65 22.13 9.98
C VAL A 144 -5.58 22.79 9.09
N GLN A 145 -5.35 24.11 9.23
CA GLN A 145 -4.32 24.87 8.52
C GLN A 145 -2.89 24.34 8.77
N HIS A 146 -2.56 23.99 10.02
CA HIS A 146 -1.25 23.42 10.39
C HIS A 146 -1.10 21.98 9.89
N VAL A 147 -2.21 21.24 9.86
CA VAL A 147 -2.26 19.83 9.46
C VAL A 147 -2.07 19.66 7.95
N LYS A 148 -2.40 20.67 7.13
CA LYS A 148 -2.16 20.66 5.67
C LYS A 148 -0.69 20.44 5.29
N ARG A 149 0.25 21.01 6.06
CA ARG A 149 1.70 20.78 5.86
C ARG A 149 2.11 19.35 6.19
N TRP A 150 1.58 18.82 7.30
CA TRP A 150 1.81 17.43 7.70
C TRP A 150 1.20 16.44 6.71
N PHE A 151 0.03 16.75 6.14
CA PHE A 151 -0.61 15.94 5.10
C PHE A 151 0.26 15.84 3.83
N LEU A 152 0.81 16.97 3.36
CA LEU A 152 1.73 16.99 2.21
C LEU A 152 3.00 16.20 2.49
N LEU A 153 3.57 16.32 3.70
CA LEU A 153 4.74 15.53 4.11
C LEU A 153 4.41 14.03 4.16
N LEU A 154 3.24 13.64 4.68
CA LEU A 154 2.77 12.25 4.71
C LEU A 154 2.55 11.68 3.31
N ALA A 155 1.94 12.45 2.40
CA ALA A 155 1.79 12.08 0.99
C ALA A 155 3.16 11.89 0.31
N LEU A 156 4.14 12.73 0.62
CA LEU A 156 5.51 12.61 0.12
C LEU A 156 6.20 11.36 0.68
N LEU A 157 6.07 11.11 1.99
CA LEU A 157 6.61 9.91 2.63
C LEU A 157 6.01 8.62 2.05
N ASN A 158 4.73 8.61 1.69
CA ASN A 158 4.11 7.47 1.01
C ASN A 158 4.78 7.14 -0.34
N SER A 159 5.14 8.14 -1.15
CA SER A 159 5.87 7.92 -2.41
C SER A 159 7.30 7.41 -2.17
N VAL A 160 8.00 7.94 -1.15
CA VAL A 160 9.37 7.53 -0.77
C VAL A 160 9.40 6.15 -0.12
N MET A 161 8.34 5.76 0.57
CA MET A 161 8.20 4.45 1.19
C MET A 161 8.12 3.32 0.16
N ASN A 162 7.63 3.57 -1.06
CA ASN A 162 7.55 2.54 -2.10
C ASN A 162 8.95 1.94 -2.41
N PRO A 163 9.97 2.72 -2.83
CA PRO A 163 11.34 2.22 -2.99
C PRO A 163 11.94 1.57 -1.73
N ILE A 164 11.71 2.14 -0.54
CA ILE A 164 12.26 1.64 0.72
C ILE A 164 11.71 0.24 1.05
N ILE A 165 10.40 0.05 0.84
CA ILE A 165 9.73 -1.23 1.06
C ILE A 165 10.26 -2.30 0.11
N TYR A 166 10.53 -1.97 -1.16
CA TYR A 166 11.06 -2.91 -2.14
C TYR A 166 12.55 -3.19 -1.92
N SER A 167 13.35 -2.17 -1.61
CA SER A 167 14.80 -2.30 -1.36
C SER A 167 15.12 -3.09 -0.09
N TYR A 168 14.28 -3.02 0.95
CA TYR A 168 14.46 -3.85 2.16
C TYR A 168 14.14 -5.34 1.96
N LYS A 169 13.60 -5.73 0.80
CA LYS A 169 13.03 -7.08 0.59
C LYS A 169 13.60 -7.84 -0.56
N ASP A 170 14.06 -7.12 -1.55
CA ASP A 170 14.65 -7.70 -2.72
C ASP A 170 16.15 -7.38 -2.67
N GLU A 171 16.93 -8.32 -2.14
CA GLU A 171 18.39 -8.25 -2.14
C GLU A 171 18.94 -8.03 -3.56
N ASP A 172 18.24 -8.50 -4.59
CA ASP A 172 18.62 -8.29 -5.99
C ASP A 172 18.36 -6.83 -6.43
N MET A 173 17.28 -6.20 -5.94
CA MET A 173 17.00 -4.80 -6.23
C MET A 173 17.93 -3.85 -5.46
N TYR A 174 18.25 -4.16 -4.20
CA TYR A 174 19.25 -3.44 -3.41
C TYR A 174 20.65 -3.57 -4.03
N SER A 175 21.04 -4.77 -4.48
CA SER A 175 22.29 -5.03 -5.21
C SER A 175 22.36 -4.20 -6.49
N THR A 176 21.26 -4.09 -7.23
CA THR A 176 21.20 -3.30 -8.47
C THR A 176 21.28 -1.80 -8.18
N MET A 177 20.60 -1.30 -7.13
CA MET A 177 20.67 0.10 -6.70
C MET A 177 22.08 0.46 -6.23
N LYS A 178 22.74 -0.42 -5.47
CA LYS A 178 24.12 -0.26 -5.02
C LYS A 178 25.11 -0.27 -6.18
N LYS A 179 24.92 -1.16 -7.16
CA LYS A 179 25.73 -1.19 -8.39
C LYS A 179 25.59 0.12 -9.16
N MET A 180 24.38 0.64 -9.35
CA MET A 180 24.17 1.92 -10.03
C MET A 180 24.87 3.08 -9.30
N ILE A 181 24.79 3.14 -7.97
CA ILE A 181 25.46 4.18 -7.18
C ILE A 181 26.99 4.06 -7.25
N CYS A 182 27.54 2.85 -7.14
CA CYS A 182 28.98 2.62 -7.30
C CYS A 182 29.47 2.98 -8.71
N PHE A 183 28.75 2.57 -9.77
CA PHE A 183 29.08 2.97 -11.14
C PHE A 183 29.00 4.49 -11.34
N TRP A 184 28.03 5.16 -10.70
CA TRP A 184 27.89 6.60 -10.77
C TRP A 184 29.07 7.33 -10.09
N GLN A 185 29.55 6.77 -8.99
CA GLN A 185 30.69 7.29 -8.23
C GLN A 185 32.03 7.06 -8.95
N GLU A 186 32.14 5.97 -9.72
CA GLU A 186 33.30 5.68 -10.57
C GLU A 186 33.30 6.51 -11.87
N SER A 187 32.12 6.90 -12.38
CA SER A 187 31.98 7.82 -13.51
C SER A 187 32.18 9.30 -13.17
N ASN A 188 32.29 9.66 -11.88
CA ASN A 188 32.44 11.04 -11.43
C ASN A 188 33.59 11.19 -10.41
N PRO A 189 34.87 11.11 -10.87
CA PRO A 189 36.04 11.07 -9.99
C PRO A 189 36.30 12.37 -9.21
N GLU A 190 35.61 13.48 -9.52
CA GLU A 190 35.85 14.79 -8.89
C GLU A 190 35.23 14.97 -7.49
N ARG A 191 34.63 13.92 -6.90
CA ARG A 191 33.95 14.02 -5.59
C ARG A 191 34.44 13.03 -4.52
N GLN A 192 35.68 12.57 -4.61
CA GLN A 192 36.37 11.93 -3.48
C GLN A 192 36.62 12.99 -2.40
N PRO A 193 36.07 12.86 -1.17
CA PRO A 193 36.54 13.69 -0.07
C PRO A 193 37.95 13.24 0.28
N SER A 194 38.88 14.20 0.24
CA SER A 194 40.26 14.11 0.72
C SER A 194 40.33 13.68 2.18
#